data_AF-A0AAE2Y3A4-F1
#
_entry.id   AF-A0AAE2Y3A4-F1
#
_cell.length_a   1.000
_cell.length_b   1.000
_cell.length_c   1.000
_cell.angle_alpha   90.00
_cell.angle_beta   90.00
_cell.angle_gamma   90.00
#
_symmetry.space_group_name_H-M   'P 1'
#
loop_
_entity.id
_entity.type
_entity.pdbx_description
1 polymer ?
#
loop_
_entity_poly.entity_id
_entity_poly.type
_entity_poly.pdbx_seq_one_letter_code
_entity_poly.pdbx_strand_id
1 'polypeptide(L)'
;MTTTEVWQYKMELENETRKMQAIALKEELKKMGLRNEQQVKELWESCIAKTPALNGNYKFNITVKFLNAYCITDIELTPKH
;
A
#
# COMPACT_ATOMS: atom_id res chain seq x y z
N MET A 1 -1.42 -6.60 24.09
CA MET A 1 -2.18 -5.81 23.09
C MET A 1 -1.88 -6.43 21.75
N THR A 2 -2.84 -7.10 21.12
CA THR A 2 -2.65 -7.66 19.77
C THR A 2 -2.70 -6.49 18.79
N THR A 3 -1.60 -6.24 18.09
CA THR A 3 -1.56 -5.34 16.93
C THR A 3 -2.57 -5.87 15.91
N THR A 4 -3.73 -5.21 15.79
CA THR A 4 -4.68 -5.54 14.74
C THR A 4 -4.03 -5.20 13.42
N GLU A 5 -3.55 -6.20 12.68
CA GLU A 5 -3.05 -6.02 11.33
C GLU A 5 -4.22 -5.58 10.45
N VAL A 6 -4.28 -4.27 10.15
CA VAL A 6 -5.34 -3.68 9.33
C VAL A 6 -5.25 -4.15 7.87
N TRP A 7 -4.05 -4.49 7.43
CA TRP A 7 -3.74 -4.86 6.05
C TRP A 7 -3.33 -6.32 5.97
N GLN A 8 -4.02 -7.07 5.12
CA GLN A 8 -3.52 -8.34 4.59
C GLN A 8 -2.81 -8.05 3.27
N TYR A 9 -1.63 -8.61 3.04
CA TYR A 9 -0.89 -8.34 1.81
C TYR A 9 -0.22 -9.58 1.25
N LYS A 10 0.00 -9.56 -0.07
CA LYS A 10 0.82 -10.51 -0.80
C LYS A 10 1.86 -9.77 -1.63
N MET A 11 3.02 -10.38 -1.83
CA MET A 11 4.10 -9.82 -2.64
C MET A 11 4.58 -10.86 -3.65
N GLU A 12 4.77 -10.41 -4.88
CA GLU A 12 5.24 -11.19 -6.01
C GLU A 12 6.43 -10.46 -6.64
N LEU A 13 7.37 -11.22 -7.21
CA LEU A 13 8.52 -10.69 -7.94
C LEU A 13 8.40 -11.11 -9.40
N GLU A 14 8.39 -10.14 -10.31
CA GLU A 14 8.30 -10.36 -11.75
C GLU A 14 9.29 -9.44 -12.45
N ASN A 15 10.28 -10.01 -13.15
CA ASN A 15 11.27 -9.25 -13.92
C ASN A 15 11.88 -8.07 -13.14
N GLU A 16 12.42 -8.36 -11.94
CA GLU A 16 13.01 -7.39 -10.99
C GLU A 16 12.03 -6.34 -10.41
N THR A 17 10.79 -6.30 -10.88
CA THR A 17 9.72 -5.48 -10.34
C THR A 17 9.04 -6.23 -9.21
N ARG A 18 8.95 -5.60 -8.04
CA ARG A 18 8.21 -6.15 -6.90
C ARG A 18 6.78 -5.61 -6.97
N LYS A 19 5.81 -6.52 -7.06
CA LYS A 19 4.39 -6.18 -7.04
C LYS A 19 3.81 -6.60 -5.69
N MET A 20 3.19 -5.67 -4.99
CA MET A 20 2.50 -5.93 -3.73
C MET A 20 1.03 -5.58 -3.89
N GLN A 21 0.16 -6.47 -3.42
CA GLN A 21 -1.26 -6.18 -3.28
C GLN A 21 -1.61 -6.25 -1.80
N ALA A 22 -2.19 -5.17 -1.29
CA ALA A 22 -2.67 -5.05 0.08
C ALA A 22 -4.20 -4.86 0.10
N ILE A 23 -4.86 -5.51 1.04
CA ILE A 23 -6.31 -5.49 1.21
C ILE A 23 -6.62 -5.13 2.67
N ALA A 24 -7.54 -4.19 2.87
CA ALA A 24 -8.05 -3.82 4.18
C ALA A 24 -9.57 -3.69 4.17
N LEU A 25 -10.20 -3.92 5.32
CA LEU A 25 -11.61 -3.61 5.54
C LEU A 25 -11.80 -2.09 5.61
N LYS A 26 -12.79 -1.55 4.89
CA LYS A 26 -13.10 -0.11 4.93
C LYS A 26 -13.48 0.38 6.31
N GLU A 27 -14.08 -0.47 7.14
CA GLU A 27 -14.44 -0.11 8.51
C GLU A 27 -13.20 0.10 9.40
N GLU A 28 -12.17 -0.74 9.24
CA GLU A 28 -10.90 -0.57 9.95
C GLU A 28 -10.17 0.70 9.48
N LEU A 29 -10.16 0.96 8.17
CA LEU A 29 -9.60 2.20 7.62
C LEU A 29 -10.31 3.46 8.16
N LYS A 30 -11.64 3.41 8.30
CA LYS A 30 -12.41 4.51 8.89
C LYS A 30 -12.02 4.79 10.34
N LYS A 31 -11.74 3.75 11.14
CA LYS A 31 -11.26 3.90 12.53
C LYS A 31 -9.90 4.62 12.58
N MET A 32 -9.09 4.47 11.54
CA MET A 32 -7.82 5.18 11.35
C MET A 32 -7.97 6.56 10.71
N GLY A 33 -9.18 7.00 10.39
CA GLY A 33 -9.43 8.29 9.71
C GLY A 33 -9.27 8.27 8.19
N LEU A 34 -9.06 7.10 7.58
CA LEU A 34 -8.91 6.92 6.13
C LEU A 34 -10.28 6.63 5.51
N ARG A 35 -10.84 7.60 4.80
CA ARG A 35 -12.24 7.58 4.31
C ARG A 35 -12.36 7.55 2.79
N ASN A 36 -11.27 7.80 2.06
CA ASN A 36 -11.24 7.77 0.61
C ASN A 36 -9.90 7.23 0.06
N GLU A 37 -9.88 6.95 -1.24
CA GLU A 37 -8.73 6.38 -1.95
C GLU A 37 -7.50 7.29 -1.89
N GLN A 38 -7.69 8.61 -2.01
CA GLN A 38 -6.61 9.58 -1.97
C GLN A 38 -5.87 9.57 -0.63
N GLN A 39 -6.60 9.54 0.49
CA GLN A 39 -6.00 9.47 1.84
C GLN A 39 -5.19 8.18 2.04
N VAL A 40 -5.70 7.06 1.53
CA VAL A 40 -4.98 5.78 1.59
C VAL A 40 -3.73 5.83 0.71
N LYS A 41 -3.82 6.43 -0.48
CA LYS A 41 -2.68 6.60 -1.38
C LYS A 41 -1.58 7.45 -0.73
N GLU A 42 -1.94 8.60 -0.17
CA GLU A 42 -1.01 9.49 0.56
C GLU A 42 -0.34 8.80 1.75
N LEU A 43 -1.08 7.95 2.47
CA LEU A 43 -0.52 7.14 3.55
C LEU A 43 0.56 6.19 3.02
N TRP A 44 0.27 5.44 1.96
CA TRP A 44 1.24 4.52 1.35
C TRP A 44 2.46 5.25 0.79
N GLU A 45 2.25 6.38 0.09
CA GLU A 45 3.33 7.23 -0.40
C GLU A 45 4.22 7.73 0.74
N SER A 46 3.62 8.18 1.86
CA SER A 46 4.34 8.60 3.06
C SER A 46 5.16 7.46 3.66
N CYS A 47 4.59 6.26 3.76
CA CYS A 47 5.27 5.07 4.28
C CYS A 47 6.48 4.68 3.41
N ILE A 48 6.32 4.66 2.09
CA ILE A 48 7.42 4.33 1.16
C ILE A 48 8.50 5.41 1.20
N ALA A 49 8.10 6.69 1.18
CA ALA A 49 9.02 7.82 1.25
C ALA A 49 9.85 7.84 2.55
N LYS A 50 9.31 7.33 3.66
CA LYS A 50 10.03 7.19 4.93
C LYS A 50 10.87 5.93 5.05
N THR A 51 10.86 5.06 4.04
CA THR A 51 11.62 3.81 4.01
C THR A 51 12.80 3.94 3.03
N PRO A 52 14.02 4.26 3.50
CA PRO A 52 15.17 4.53 2.63
C PRO A 52 15.49 3.40 1.64
N ALA A 53 15.33 2.16 2.08
CA ALA A 53 15.56 0.97 1.26
C ALA A 53 14.65 0.91 0.02
N LEU A 54 13.46 1.54 0.08
CA LEU A 54 12.51 1.60 -1.02
C LEU A 54 12.70 2.88 -1.83
N ASN A 55 12.63 4.05 -1.20
CA ASN A 55 12.63 5.33 -1.90
C ASN A 55 13.95 5.62 -2.66
N GLY A 56 15.08 5.07 -2.22
CA GLY A 56 16.40 5.30 -2.82
C GLY A 56 16.66 4.38 -4.02
N ASN A 57 16.13 3.17 -3.97
CA ASN A 57 16.45 2.11 -4.92
C ASN A 57 15.34 1.86 -5.95
N TYR A 58 14.11 2.29 -5.67
CA TYR A 58 12.94 1.98 -6.50
C TYR A 58 12.13 3.22 -6.86
N LYS A 59 11.61 3.25 -8.09
CA LYS A 59 10.42 4.02 -8.45
C LYS A 59 9.21 3.23 -7.99
N PHE A 60 8.16 3.92 -7.57
CA PHE A 60 6.93 3.28 -7.12
C PHE A 60 5.71 3.84 -7.85
N ASN A 61 4.74 2.97 -8.09
CA ASN A 61 3.41 3.32 -8.57
C ASN A 61 2.37 2.73 -7.60
N ILE A 62 1.45 3.56 -7.11
CA ILE A 62 0.42 3.16 -6.15
C ILE A 62 -0.95 3.40 -6.75
N THR A 63 -1.75 2.34 -6.84
CA THR A 63 -3.16 2.39 -7.23
C THR A 63 -4.01 1.94 -6.05
N VAL A 64 -5.04 2.71 -5.71
CA VAL A 64 -5.97 2.40 -4.61
C VAL A 64 -7.38 2.33 -5.17
N LYS A 65 -8.15 1.32 -4.74
CA LYS A 65 -9.54 1.14 -5.13
C LYS A 65 -10.43 0.77 -3.94
N PHE A 66 -11.47 1.57 -3.72
CA PHE A 66 -12.51 1.27 -2.75
C PHE A 66 -13.60 0.43 -3.40
N LEU A 67 -13.68 -0.82 -2.97
CA LEU A 67 -14.80 -1.71 -3.28
C LEU A 67 -15.90 -1.53 -2.23
N ASN A 68 -16.92 -2.38 -2.27
CA ASN A 68 -18.07 -2.29 -1.37
C ASN A 68 -17.62 -2.29 0.12
N ALA A 69 -17.02 -3.40 0.58
CA ALA A 69 -16.53 -3.57 1.95
C ALA A 69 -15.00 -3.40 2.12
N TYR A 70 -14.24 -3.47 1.02
CA TYR A 70 -12.78 -3.54 1.05
C TYR A 70 -12.12 -2.36 0.36
N CYS A 71 -10.90 -2.06 0.76
CA CYS A 71 -9.95 -1.25 0.01
C CYS A 71 -8.85 -2.18 -0.49
N ILE A 72 -8.56 -2.12 -1.78
CA ILE A 72 -7.42 -2.79 -2.38
C ILE A 72 -6.39 -1.73 -2.78
N THR A 73 -5.14 -1.95 -2.42
CA THR A 73 -4.01 -1.15 -2.85
C THR A 73 -3.01 -2.03 -3.59
N ASP A 74 -2.72 -1.69 -4.83
CA ASP A 74 -1.66 -2.30 -5.62
C ASP A 74 -0.45 -1.35 -5.64
N ILE A 75 0.72 -1.87 -5.32
CA ILE A 75 1.99 -1.14 -5.30
C ILE A 75 2.99 -1.88 -6.18
N GLU A 76 3.50 -1.18 -7.18
CA GLU A 76 4.58 -1.68 -8.04
C GLU A 76 5.86 -0.92 -7.72
N LEU A 77 6.94 -1.65 -7.45
CA LEU A 77 8.27 -1.11 -7.18
C LEU A 77 9.23 -1.56 -8.28
N THR A 78 9.71 -0.61 -9.08
CA THR A 78 10.64 -0.86 -10.18
C THR A 78 12.01 -0.27 -9.85
N PRO A 79 13.13 -0.99 -10.03
CA PRO A 79 14.46 -0.46 -9.76
C PRO A 79 14.74 0.88 -10.48
N LYS A 80 15.43 1.80 -9.79
CA LYS A 80 16.02 2.99 -10.41
C LYS A 80 17.35 2.58 -11.02
N HIS A 81 17.37 2.29 -12.32
CA HIS A 81 18.61 2.15 -13.08
C HIS A 81 19.37 3.47 -13.13
#